data_AF-E1NRA2-F1
#
_entry.id   AF-E1NRA2-F1
#
_cell.length_a   1.000
_cell.length_b   1.000
_cell.length_c   1.000
_cell.angle_alpha   90.00
_cell.angle_beta   90.00
_cell.angle_gamma   90.00
#
_symmetry.space_group_name_H-M   'P 1'
#
loop_
_entity.id
_entity.type
_entity.pdbx_description
1 polymer ?
#
loop_
_entity_poly.entity_id
_entity_poly.type
_entity_poly.pdbx_seq_one_letter_code
_entity_poly.pdbx_strand_id
1 'polypeptide(L)'
;MLPEDVDVCEIEAEVNQVLVTDIKADKIYVKVKNGKAAVRNVQANDVFIKCVNGKAVAHNVESTTSCTVDTLNGMSVLEGAITRDASIEVTCKNGITEVSDKNKVNLGCRTYGCAHYVVHCLNGKAAVK
;
A
#
# COMPACT_ATOMS: atom_id res chain seq x y z
N MET A 1 7.53 -20.11 6.31
CA MET A 1 8.13 -18.87 6.83
C MET A 1 9.05 -18.33 5.76
N LEU A 2 8.94 -17.04 5.46
CA LEU A 2 9.94 -16.35 4.65
C LEU A 2 11.24 -16.20 5.45
N PRO A 3 12.42 -16.09 4.80
CA PRO A 3 13.70 -15.86 5.48
C PRO A 3 13.67 -14.61 6.39
N GLU A 4 14.49 -14.58 7.44
CA GLU A 4 14.51 -13.46 8.41
C GLU A 4 15.05 -12.14 7.81
N ASP A 5 15.86 -12.24 6.74
CA ASP A 5 16.47 -11.13 6.02
C ASP A 5 16.10 -11.18 4.53
N VAL A 6 14.84 -10.86 4.21
CA VAL A 6 14.41 -10.65 2.82
C VAL A 6 14.55 -9.18 2.47
N ASP A 7 15.46 -8.85 1.57
CA ASP A 7 15.57 -7.46 1.07
C ASP A 7 14.33 -7.07 0.27
N VAL A 8 13.84 -7.97 -0.59
CA VAL A 8 12.73 -7.69 -1.49
C VAL A 8 11.77 -8.87 -1.58
N CYS A 9 10.49 -8.61 -1.36
CA CYS A 9 9.41 -9.56 -1.62
C CYS A 9 8.51 -9.04 -2.75
N GLU A 10 8.41 -9.80 -3.84
CA GLU A 10 7.50 -9.50 -4.95
C GLU A 10 6.30 -10.44 -4.95
N ILE A 11 5.10 -9.88 -5.05
CA ILE A 11 3.82 -10.58 -5.02
C ILE A 11 3.05 -10.19 -6.28
N GLU A 12 2.92 -11.12 -7.21
CA GLU A 12 2.32 -10.85 -8.53
C GLU A 12 1.06 -11.66 -8.77
N ALA A 13 -0.06 -11.00 -9.10
CA ALA A 13 -1.33 -11.64 -9.43
C ALA A 13 -1.80 -11.20 -10.83
N GLU A 14 -1.49 -12.01 -11.85
CA GLU A 14 -1.83 -11.66 -13.24
C GLU A 14 -3.31 -11.86 -13.58
N VAL A 15 -3.88 -13.03 -13.25
CA VAL A 15 -5.25 -13.41 -13.66
C VAL A 15 -6.08 -14.01 -12.51
N ASN A 16 -5.45 -14.80 -11.63
CA ASN A 16 -6.14 -15.45 -10.51
C ASN A 16 -5.72 -14.80 -9.18
N GLN A 17 -5.74 -15.55 -8.08
CA GLN A 17 -5.47 -15.03 -6.74
C GLN A 17 -4.08 -15.41 -6.20
N VAL A 18 -3.49 -14.49 -5.43
CA VAL A 18 -2.34 -14.73 -4.57
C VAL A 18 -2.69 -14.29 -3.15
N LEU A 19 -2.44 -15.17 -2.18
CA LEU A 19 -2.68 -14.94 -0.76
C LEU A 19 -1.36 -15.11 -0.03
N VAL A 20 -0.94 -14.08 0.69
CA VAL A 20 0.30 -14.13 1.48
C VAL A 20 0.06 -13.53 2.86
N THR A 21 0.58 -14.16 3.89
CA THR A 21 0.46 -13.71 5.28
C THR A 21 1.82 -13.73 5.95
N ASP A 22 1.99 -12.89 6.95
CA ASP A 22 3.13 -12.89 7.88
C ASP A 22 4.46 -12.69 7.13
N ILE A 23 4.58 -11.51 6.50
CA ILE A 23 5.70 -11.13 5.65
C ILE A 23 6.51 -10.06 6.35
N LYS A 24 7.82 -10.28 6.39
CA LYS A 24 8.81 -9.29 6.76
C LYS A 24 9.84 -9.16 5.65
N ALA A 25 10.03 -7.96 5.13
CA ALA A 25 11.05 -7.66 4.13
C ALA A 25 11.41 -6.17 4.18
N ASP A 26 12.58 -5.75 3.69
CA ASP A 26 12.87 -4.31 3.55
C ASP A 26 11.87 -3.65 2.59
N LYS A 27 11.62 -4.28 1.43
CA LYS A 27 10.69 -3.79 0.40
C LYS A 27 9.68 -4.83 -0.03
N ILE A 28 8.43 -4.41 -0.18
CA ILE A 28 7.36 -5.26 -0.67
C ILE A 28 6.71 -4.63 -1.90
N TYR A 29 6.63 -5.41 -2.99
CA TYR A 29 5.96 -5.03 -4.23
C TYR A 29 4.75 -5.93 -4.46
N VAL A 30 3.55 -5.35 -4.45
CA VAL A 30 2.30 -6.02 -4.79
C VAL A 30 1.85 -5.54 -6.16
N LYS A 31 1.96 -6.40 -7.18
CA LYS A 31 1.61 -6.08 -8.57
C LYS A 31 0.40 -6.91 -9.00
N VAL A 32 -0.70 -6.26 -9.34
CA VAL A 32 -1.93 -6.91 -9.76
C VAL A 32 -2.33 -6.42 -11.15
N LYS A 33 -2.45 -7.34 -12.11
CA LYS A 33 -2.98 -7.02 -13.45
C LYS A 33 -4.50 -7.17 -13.44
N ASN A 34 -5.01 -8.37 -13.71
CA ASN A 34 -6.45 -8.68 -13.70
C ASN A 34 -6.84 -9.60 -12.52
N GLY A 35 -5.85 -10.10 -11.77
CA GLY A 35 -6.06 -11.02 -10.66
C GLY A 35 -6.41 -10.33 -9.34
N LYS A 36 -6.12 -11.03 -8.24
CA LYS A 36 -6.31 -10.54 -6.88
C LYS A 36 -5.10 -10.86 -6.01
N ALA A 37 -4.56 -9.86 -5.34
CA ALA A 37 -3.59 -10.07 -4.26
C ALA A 37 -4.24 -9.70 -2.92
N ALA A 38 -4.15 -10.59 -1.94
CA ALA A 38 -4.48 -10.27 -0.56
C ALA A 38 -3.28 -10.60 0.34
N VAL A 39 -2.71 -9.55 0.91
CA VAL A 39 -1.51 -9.58 1.75
C VAL A 39 -1.90 -9.17 3.16
N ARG A 40 -1.45 -9.90 4.18
CA ARG A 40 -1.77 -9.62 5.59
C ARG A 40 -0.54 -9.71 6.48
N ASN A 41 -0.54 -8.94 7.57
CA ASN A 41 0.54 -8.93 8.58
C ASN A 41 1.88 -8.63 7.92
N VAL A 42 2.00 -7.40 7.44
CA VAL A 42 3.13 -6.94 6.63
C VAL A 42 4.02 -6.06 7.49
N GLN A 43 5.31 -6.37 7.54
CA GLN A 43 6.33 -5.50 8.12
C GLN A 43 7.36 -5.16 7.04
N ALA A 44 7.43 -3.89 6.66
CA ALA A 44 8.43 -3.44 5.69
C ALA A 44 8.84 -2.00 5.93
N ASN A 45 9.97 -1.60 5.34
CA ASN A 45 10.33 -0.19 5.28
C ASN A 45 9.55 0.50 4.16
N ASP A 46 9.50 -0.13 2.98
CA ASP A 46 8.76 0.38 1.83
C ASP A 46 7.71 -0.61 1.32
N VAL A 47 6.50 -0.11 1.04
CA VAL A 47 5.40 -0.90 0.47
C VAL A 47 4.90 -0.24 -0.81
N PHE A 48 4.92 -1.00 -1.90
CA PHE A 48 4.46 -0.56 -3.21
C PHE A 48 3.29 -1.43 -3.67
N ILE A 49 2.14 -0.83 -3.92
CA ILE A 49 0.97 -1.49 -4.50
C ILE A 49 0.70 -0.90 -5.88
N LYS A 50 0.70 -1.76 -6.90
CA LYS A 50 0.33 -1.39 -8.26
C LYS A 50 -0.82 -2.28 -8.74
N CYS A 51 -1.98 -1.68 -9.02
CA CYS A 51 -3.19 -2.39 -9.41
C CYS A 51 -3.74 -1.85 -10.74
N VAL A 52 -3.76 -2.69 -11.78
CA VAL A 52 -4.22 -2.28 -13.11
C VAL A 52 -5.74 -2.42 -13.23
N ASN A 53 -6.28 -3.64 -13.30
CA ASN A 53 -7.72 -3.90 -13.45
C ASN A 53 -8.28 -4.81 -12.35
N GLY A 54 -7.41 -5.45 -11.57
CA GLY A 54 -7.77 -6.43 -10.56
C GLY A 54 -8.03 -5.81 -9.20
N LYS A 55 -7.70 -6.56 -8.15
CA LYS A 55 -7.85 -6.12 -6.76
C LYS A 55 -6.60 -6.39 -5.93
N ALA A 56 -5.99 -5.34 -5.39
CA ALA A 56 -4.90 -5.44 -4.43
C ALA A 56 -5.40 -5.05 -3.03
N VAL A 57 -5.13 -5.88 -2.04
CA VAL A 57 -5.51 -5.63 -0.64
C VAL A 57 -4.32 -5.93 0.25
N ALA A 58 -3.87 -4.94 1.01
CA ALA A 58 -2.87 -5.09 2.06
C ALA A 58 -3.49 -4.66 3.39
N HIS A 59 -3.56 -5.59 4.35
CA HIS A 59 -4.08 -5.32 5.70
C HIS A 59 -3.01 -5.54 6.76
N ASN A 60 -3.13 -4.79 7.85
CA ASN A 60 -2.20 -4.84 8.97
C ASN A 60 -0.76 -4.60 8.49
N VAL A 61 -0.59 -3.52 7.73
CA VAL A 61 0.71 -3.06 7.22
C VAL A 61 1.39 -2.19 8.27
N GLU A 62 2.63 -2.53 8.62
CA GLU A 62 3.54 -1.70 9.40
C GLU A 62 4.63 -1.24 8.44
N SER A 63 4.59 0.05 8.06
CA SER A 63 5.58 0.68 7.17
C SER A 63 6.32 1.79 7.89
N THR A 64 7.65 1.80 7.77
CA THR A 64 8.52 2.75 8.50
C THR A 64 9.06 3.89 7.64
N THR A 65 9.08 3.74 6.31
CA THR A 65 9.67 4.72 5.38
C THR A 65 8.67 5.21 4.35
N SER A 66 8.01 4.32 3.61
CA SER A 66 7.07 4.75 2.57
C SER A 66 5.98 3.74 2.21
N CYS A 67 4.88 4.27 1.71
CA CYS A 67 3.79 3.53 1.09
C CYS A 67 3.39 4.21 -0.22
N THR A 68 3.49 3.51 -1.34
CA THR A 68 3.01 4.00 -2.64
C THR A 68 1.88 3.11 -3.13
N VAL A 69 0.76 3.71 -3.52
CA VAL A 69 -0.40 3.00 -4.07
C VAL A 69 -0.78 3.62 -5.42
N ASP A 70 -0.60 2.85 -6.50
CA ASP A 70 -0.93 3.21 -7.88
C ASP A 70 -2.06 2.32 -8.40
N THR A 71 -3.22 2.92 -8.66
CA THR A 71 -4.42 2.24 -9.14
C THR A 71 -4.89 2.81 -10.47
N LEU A 72 -4.92 1.97 -11.52
CA LEU A 72 -5.40 2.38 -12.85
C LEU A 72 -6.93 2.27 -12.96
N ASN A 73 -7.48 1.08 -13.15
CA ASN A 73 -8.92 0.81 -13.31
C ASN A 73 -9.46 -0.16 -12.23
N GLY A 74 -8.57 -0.79 -11.46
CA GLY A 74 -8.90 -1.78 -10.45
C GLY A 74 -9.24 -1.16 -9.09
N MET A 75 -9.05 -1.97 -8.05
CA MET A 75 -9.22 -1.56 -6.66
C MET A 75 -7.96 -1.83 -5.85
N SER A 76 -7.52 -0.84 -5.07
CA SER A 76 -6.44 -1.00 -4.10
C SER A 76 -6.92 -0.61 -2.70
N VAL A 77 -6.57 -1.44 -1.72
CA VAL A 77 -6.82 -1.17 -0.30
C VAL A 77 -5.51 -1.32 0.46
N LEU A 78 -5.12 -0.30 1.20
CA LEU A 78 -4.00 -0.33 2.14
C LEU A 78 -4.52 0.07 3.52
N GLU A 79 -4.46 -0.85 4.47
CA GLU A 79 -4.79 -0.58 5.88
C GLU A 79 -3.58 -0.93 6.75
N GLY A 80 -3.09 0.05 7.51
CA GLY A 80 -1.87 -0.12 8.28
C GLY A 80 -1.64 0.91 9.36
N ALA A 81 -0.57 0.72 10.10
CA ALA A 81 0.04 1.72 10.97
C ALA A 81 1.33 2.20 10.29
N ILE A 82 1.27 3.39 9.69
CA ILE A 82 2.40 3.95 8.95
C ILE A 82 3.10 4.94 9.87
N THR A 83 4.42 4.86 9.99
CA THR A 83 5.17 5.71 10.93
C THR A 83 5.00 7.20 10.60
N ARG A 84 5.14 8.06 11.61
CA ARG A 84 4.90 9.50 11.47
C ARG A 84 5.87 10.21 10.54
N ASP A 85 7.03 9.61 10.26
CA ASP A 85 8.04 10.18 9.37
C ASP A 85 7.97 9.58 7.95
N ALA A 86 7.07 8.63 7.71
CA ALA A 86 6.95 7.97 6.42
C ALA A 86 6.21 8.84 5.39
N SER A 87 6.40 8.52 4.11
CA SER A 87 5.65 9.11 3.01
C SER A 87 4.53 8.19 2.53
N ILE A 88 3.40 8.78 2.15
CA ILE A 88 2.26 8.06 1.58
C ILE A 88 1.88 8.72 0.27
N GLU A 89 2.10 8.03 -0.83
CA GLU A 89 1.76 8.49 -2.17
C GLU A 89 0.64 7.64 -2.76
N VAL A 90 -0.44 8.28 -3.19
CA VAL A 90 -1.63 7.62 -3.73
C VAL A 90 -1.95 8.23 -5.09
N THR A 91 -1.88 7.40 -6.12
CA THR A 91 -2.31 7.73 -7.49
C THR A 91 -3.49 6.85 -7.89
N CYS A 92 -4.58 7.47 -8.33
CA CYS A 92 -5.78 6.78 -8.79
C CYS A 92 -6.28 7.37 -10.12
N LYS A 93 -6.29 6.59 -11.20
CA LYS A 93 -6.72 7.10 -12.51
C LYS A 93 -8.22 6.95 -12.74
N ASN A 94 -8.73 5.74 -12.86
CA ASN A 94 -10.13 5.37 -13.15
C ASN A 94 -10.68 4.34 -12.14
N GLY A 95 -9.88 3.93 -11.17
CA GLY A 95 -10.20 2.88 -10.22
C GLY A 95 -10.69 3.40 -8.87
N ILE A 96 -10.53 2.57 -7.85
CA ILE A 96 -10.87 2.90 -6.47
C ILE A 96 -9.65 2.62 -5.58
N THR A 97 -9.24 3.60 -4.78
CA THR A 97 -8.18 3.43 -3.78
C THR A 97 -8.67 3.84 -2.41
N GLU A 98 -8.45 2.97 -1.42
CA GLU A 98 -8.71 3.26 -0.01
C GLU A 98 -7.43 3.05 0.79
N VAL A 99 -6.95 4.11 1.43
CA VAL A 99 -5.82 4.07 2.36
C VAL A 99 -6.32 4.48 3.74
N SER A 100 -6.09 3.64 4.74
CA SER A 100 -6.43 3.91 6.12
C SER A 100 -5.19 3.76 6.98
N ASP A 101 -4.71 4.87 7.53
CA ASP A 101 -3.60 4.90 8.47
C ASP A 101 -4.13 4.97 9.91
N LYS A 102 -3.86 3.92 10.68
CA LYS A 102 -4.22 3.84 12.11
C LYS A 102 -3.51 4.92 12.93
N ASN A 103 -2.37 5.42 12.45
CA ASN A 103 -1.61 6.49 13.07
C ASN A 103 -2.13 7.88 12.66
N LYS A 104 -3.45 8.04 12.46
CA LYS A 104 -4.20 9.31 12.27
C LYS A 104 -3.28 10.54 12.26
N VAL A 105 -2.73 10.85 11.10
CA VAL A 105 -1.88 12.04 11.00
C VAL A 105 -2.79 13.22 11.24
N ASN A 106 -2.46 14.01 12.27
CA ASN A 106 -3.06 15.31 12.48
C ASN A 106 -2.68 16.18 11.27
N LEU A 107 -3.51 16.14 10.22
CA LEU A 107 -3.39 16.91 8.98
C LEU A 107 -3.35 18.45 9.20
N GLY A 108 -3.40 18.91 10.45
CA GLY A 108 -3.33 20.30 10.85
C GLY A 108 -1.98 20.79 11.42
N CYS A 109 -0.97 19.95 11.64
CA CYS A 109 0.27 20.38 12.28
C CYS A 109 1.42 20.55 11.27
N ARG A 110 1.62 21.78 10.77
CA ARG A 110 2.84 22.14 10.04
C ARG A 110 3.98 22.32 11.03
N THR A 111 4.70 21.27 11.39
CA THR A 111 6.08 21.35 11.91
C THR A 111 6.75 19.98 11.77
N TYR A 112 7.99 19.98 11.27
CA TYR A 112 8.96 18.88 11.15
C TYR A 112 8.59 17.57 11.86
N GLY A 113 8.38 16.48 11.10
CA GLY A 113 8.12 15.11 11.61
C GLY A 113 6.68 14.59 11.42
N CYS A 114 6.01 14.99 10.34
CA CYS A 114 4.65 14.53 9.99
C CYS A 114 4.67 13.78 8.66
N ALA A 115 3.83 12.75 8.53
CA ALA A 115 3.86 11.90 7.35
C ALA A 115 3.45 12.71 6.12
N HIS A 116 4.17 12.52 5.02
CA HIS A 116 3.95 13.28 3.79
C HIS A 116 2.92 12.57 2.92
N TYR A 117 1.69 13.09 2.86
CA TYR A 117 0.63 12.55 2.00
C TYR A 117 0.58 13.29 0.66
N VAL A 118 0.65 12.54 -0.43
CA VAL A 118 0.37 13.03 -1.78
C VAL A 118 -0.75 12.18 -2.35
N VAL A 119 -1.87 12.81 -2.74
CA VAL A 119 -3.03 12.12 -3.30
C VAL A 119 -3.40 12.75 -4.63
N HIS A 120 -3.29 11.97 -5.71
CA HIS A 120 -3.65 12.37 -7.06
C HIS A 120 -4.75 11.44 -7.60
N CYS A 121 -5.93 12.01 -7.91
CA CYS A 121 -7.05 11.25 -8.45
C CYS A 121 -7.61 11.95 -9.68
N LEU A 122 -7.66 11.25 -10.82
CA LEU A 122 -8.08 11.85 -12.10
C LEU A 122 -9.58 11.66 -12.39
N ASN A 123 -10.00 10.41 -12.55
CA ASN A 123 -11.33 9.98 -13.01
C ASN A 123 -11.81 8.74 -12.22
N GLY A 124 -11.27 8.54 -11.02
CA GLY A 124 -11.61 7.44 -10.13
C GLY A 124 -12.05 7.97 -8.76
N LYS A 125 -11.83 7.16 -7.73
CA LYS A 125 -12.07 7.56 -6.34
C LYS A 125 -10.86 7.19 -5.47
N ALA A 126 -10.29 8.17 -4.78
CA ALA A 126 -9.29 7.96 -3.75
C ALA A 126 -9.82 8.46 -2.40
N ALA A 127 -9.75 7.61 -1.37
CA ALA A 127 -10.07 7.97 0.00
C ALA A 127 -8.86 7.66 0.88
N VAL A 128 -8.35 8.66 1.59
CA VAL A 128 -7.25 8.54 2.56
C VAL A 128 -7.76 9.01 3.91
N LYS A 129 -7.60 8.19 4.95
CA LYS A 129 -8.15 8.40 6.29
C LYS A 129 -7.12 8.16 7.38
#